data_AF-A0A4R5XF85-F1
#
_entry.id   AF-A0A4R5XF85-F1
#
_cell.length_a   1.000
_cell.length_b   1.000
_cell.length_c   1.000
_cell.angle_alpha   90.00
_cell.angle_beta   90.00
_cell.angle_gamma   90.00
#
_symmetry.space_group_name_H-M   'P 1'
#
loop_
_entity.id
_entity.type
_entity.pdbx_description
1 polymer ?
#
loop_
_entity_poly.entity_id
_entity_poly.type
_entity_poly.pdbx_seq_one_letter_code
_entity_poly.pdbx_strand_id
1 'polypeptide(L)'
;MKLTRSSANDVENQREPLLRANQPSYSPIPTPQAIAKPEISKDRSALSWKIALMIFGLLLFGAVIVHSAIDHRTPQERERARWELEREREAHNKEHEQWERDRFERNREIEQRRKEEEERKKATEKSNYRNSGMHWGEPRPLRRVEYGIREYTTRLLDVPFAYDRRKGCEYIPVTINGFTFETPTYCDDQGLGSGVFGHWQLLNQTICMPYWDKWFKDVGCSGLGSGKRRLEARLLDLQNGDDRNRMCETTPAIIHGVHYPSPIHCHDYGIRSGMYGIWDIDDPKCLY
;
A
#
# COMPACT_ATOMS: atom_id res chain seq x y z
N MET A 1 -60.66 -26.20 27.16
CA MET A 1 -59.49 -25.76 27.96
C MET A 1 -58.73 -24.76 27.09
N LYS A 2 -58.88 -23.44 27.15
CA LYS A 2 -58.93 -22.42 28.22
C LYS A 2 -57.63 -22.26 29.04
N LEU A 3 -57.13 -21.02 28.98
CA LEU A 3 -56.21 -20.28 29.89
C LEU A 3 -54.71 -20.58 29.69
N THR A 4 -53.75 -19.64 29.67
CA THR A 4 -53.62 -18.21 30.08
C THR A 4 -52.23 -17.70 29.60
N ARG A 5 -52.07 -16.56 28.90
CA ARG A 5 -51.73 -15.19 29.36
C ARG A 5 -50.79 -15.05 30.57
N SER A 6 -49.61 -14.42 30.39
CA SER A 6 -48.92 -13.49 31.33
C SER A 6 -47.64 -12.94 30.66
N SER A 7 -47.54 -11.64 30.34
CA SER A 7 -46.97 -10.53 31.14
C SER A 7 -45.44 -10.66 31.34
N ALA A 8 -44.65 -9.91 30.58
CA ALA A 8 -44.06 -8.60 30.96
C ALA A 8 -42.97 -8.71 32.02
N ASN A 9 -41.74 -8.29 31.68
CA ASN A 9 -40.84 -7.57 32.58
C ASN A 9 -39.77 -6.85 31.75
N ASP A 10 -39.86 -5.52 31.83
CA ASP A 10 -38.79 -4.56 31.58
C ASP A 10 -37.57 -4.88 32.45
N VAL A 11 -36.39 -4.84 31.84
CA VAL A 11 -35.15 -4.49 32.55
C VAL A 11 -34.40 -3.48 31.70
N GLU A 12 -34.71 -2.23 32.00
CA GLU A 12 -33.96 -1.03 31.68
C GLU A 12 -32.51 -1.18 32.18
N ASN A 13 -31.55 -1.34 31.25
CA ASN A 13 -30.13 -1.38 31.57
C ASN A 13 -29.47 -0.11 31.04
N GLN A 14 -29.40 0.88 31.92
CA GLN A 14 -28.57 2.06 31.79
C GLN A 14 -27.11 1.64 31.60
N ARG A 15 -26.53 1.92 30.42
CA ARG A 15 -25.09 1.99 30.26
C ARG A 15 -24.70 3.37 29.77
N GLU A 16 -23.91 4.00 30.61
CA GLU A 16 -23.29 5.30 30.45
C GLU A 16 -22.58 5.46 29.10
N PRO A 17 -22.61 6.66 28.49
CA PRO A 17 -21.78 6.95 27.34
C PRO A 17 -20.31 7.09 27.78
N LEU A 18 -19.46 6.25 27.19
CA LEU A 18 -18.02 6.30 27.32
C LEU A 18 -17.47 7.66 26.82
N LEU A 19 -16.90 8.39 27.78
CA LEU A 19 -15.72 9.25 27.68
C LEU A 19 -15.39 9.79 26.29
N ARG A 20 -15.87 11.01 26.09
CA ARG A 20 -15.48 12.01 25.10
C ARG A 20 -13.95 12.06 24.95
N ALA A 21 -13.48 11.83 23.73
CA ALA A 21 -12.10 12.06 23.35
C ALA A 21 -11.70 13.53 23.64
N ASN A 22 -10.61 13.71 24.37
CA ASN A 22 -9.92 14.99 24.51
C ASN A 22 -9.43 15.46 23.13
N GLN A 23 -10.21 16.34 22.48
CA GLN A 23 -9.69 17.18 21.42
C GLN A 23 -8.81 18.27 22.05
N PRO A 24 -7.57 18.49 21.57
CA PRO A 24 -6.82 19.68 21.94
C PRO A 24 -7.59 20.91 21.43
N SER A 25 -8.08 21.73 22.38
CA SER A 25 -8.64 23.05 22.11
C SER A 25 -7.51 23.95 21.60
N TYR A 26 -7.45 24.16 20.29
CA TYR A 26 -6.71 25.30 19.75
C TYR A 26 -7.49 26.57 20.11
N SER A 27 -6.94 27.35 21.03
CA SER A 27 -7.43 28.70 21.30
C SER A 27 -7.33 29.52 20.01
N PRO A 28 -8.37 30.26 19.61
CA PRO A 28 -8.26 31.23 18.52
C PRO A 28 -7.21 32.28 18.89
N ILE A 29 -6.26 32.52 17.99
CA ILE A 29 -5.33 33.64 18.08
C ILE A 29 -6.18 34.93 18.15
N PRO A 30 -6.02 35.78 19.19
CA PRO A 30 -6.77 37.02 19.26
C PRO A 30 -6.40 37.91 18.09
N THR A 31 -7.40 38.28 17.31
CA THR A 31 -7.31 39.30 16.26
C THR A 31 -6.80 40.61 16.87
N PRO A 32 -5.83 41.30 16.24
CA PRO A 32 -5.37 42.59 16.73
C PRO A 32 -6.53 43.59 16.73
N GLN A 33 -6.92 44.06 17.91
CA GLN A 33 -7.88 45.15 18.02
C GLN A 33 -7.29 46.40 17.36
N ALA A 34 -8.07 46.98 16.45
CA ALA A 34 -7.76 48.24 15.79
C ALA A 34 -7.69 49.34 16.85
N ILE A 35 -6.47 49.74 17.20
CA ILE A 35 -6.21 50.87 18.09
C ILE A 35 -6.68 52.13 17.36
N ALA A 36 -7.61 52.85 18.00
CA ALA A 36 -8.18 54.10 17.54
C ALA A 36 -7.08 55.14 17.26
N LYS A 37 -7.21 55.79 16.10
CA LYS A 37 -6.33 56.86 15.61
C LYS A 37 -6.61 58.15 16.41
N PRO A 38 -5.66 58.70 17.17
CA PRO A 38 -5.87 60.00 17.81
C PRO A 38 -5.75 61.12 16.77
N GLU A 39 -6.79 61.96 16.69
CA GLU A 39 -6.78 63.25 16.00
C GLU A 39 -5.73 64.17 16.66
N ILE A 40 -4.66 64.47 15.92
CA ILE A 40 -3.62 65.39 16.37
C ILE A 40 -4.00 66.80 15.94
N SER A 41 -4.38 67.58 16.95
CA SER A 41 -4.58 69.03 16.96
C SER A 41 -3.42 69.77 16.27
N LYS A 42 -3.80 70.49 15.21
CA LYS A 42 -2.96 71.35 14.39
C LYS A 42 -3.11 72.78 14.90
N ASP A 43 -2.27 73.16 15.86
CA ASP A 43 -1.71 74.51 15.97
C ASP A 43 -0.94 74.65 17.29
N ARG A 44 0.37 74.39 17.22
CA ARG A 44 1.36 75.20 17.93
C ARG A 44 2.78 74.86 17.49
N SER A 45 3.43 75.91 17.00
CA SER A 45 4.87 76.13 17.02
C SER A 45 5.68 75.38 15.96
N ALA A 46 6.03 76.11 14.91
CA ALA A 46 7.15 75.83 14.01
C ALA A 46 8.52 75.65 14.74
N LEU A 47 8.55 75.83 16.06
CA LEU A 47 9.67 75.53 16.95
C LEU A 47 9.79 74.02 17.27
N SER A 48 8.66 73.29 17.30
CA SER A 48 8.60 71.87 17.70
C SER A 48 9.23 70.92 16.67
N TRP A 49 8.94 71.11 15.37
CA TRP A 49 9.48 70.25 14.31
C TRP A 49 11.00 70.42 14.14
N LYS A 50 11.53 71.64 14.34
CA LYS A 50 12.97 71.89 14.29
C LYS A 50 13.70 71.20 15.44
N ILE A 51 13.10 71.17 16.63
CA ILE A 51 13.62 70.43 17.79
C ILE A 51 13.55 68.92 17.53
N ALA A 52 12.47 68.41 16.95
CA ALA A 52 12.35 66.99 16.60
C ALA A 52 13.40 66.54 15.56
N LEU A 53 13.67 67.35 14.53
CA LEU A 53 14.73 67.08 13.56
C LEU A 53 16.13 67.15 14.18
N MET A 54 16.37 68.10 15.10
CA MET A 54 17.64 68.19 15.83
C MET A 54 17.85 66.96 16.71
N ILE A 55 16.82 66.50 17.42
CA ILE A 55 16.90 65.30 18.27
C ILE A 55 17.09 64.05 17.40
N PHE A 56 16.36 63.90 16.30
CA PHE A 56 16.52 62.77 15.39
C PHE A 56 17.89 62.77 14.72
N GLY A 57 18.38 63.95 14.31
CA GLY A 57 19.75 64.13 13.82
C GLY A 57 20.79 63.74 14.87
N LEU A 58 20.60 64.13 16.13
CA LEU A 58 21.48 63.75 17.25
C LEU A 58 21.39 62.25 17.59
N LEU A 59 20.23 61.62 17.48
CA LEU A 59 20.06 60.20 17.71
C LEU A 59 20.67 59.37 16.57
N LEU A 60 20.51 59.80 15.32
CA LEU A 60 21.17 59.15 14.19
C LEU A 60 22.69 59.37 14.22
N PHE A 61 23.14 60.59 14.51
CA PHE A 61 24.56 60.88 14.66
C PHE A 61 25.15 60.15 15.87
N GLY A 62 24.40 60.05 16.98
CA GLY A 62 24.72 59.23 18.13
C GLY A 62 24.78 57.75 17.79
N ALA A 63 23.84 57.20 17.03
CA ALA A 63 23.87 55.81 16.58
C ALA A 63 25.00 55.53 15.58
N VAL A 64 25.35 56.50 14.72
CA VAL A 64 26.51 56.42 13.82
C VAL A 64 27.82 56.51 14.60
N ILE A 65 27.93 57.40 15.60
CA ILE A 65 29.09 57.47 16.50
C ILE A 65 29.21 56.19 17.32
N VAL A 66 28.11 55.68 17.86
CA VAL A 66 28.07 54.46 18.65
C VAL A 66 28.40 53.25 17.77
N HIS A 67 27.88 53.13 16.55
CA HIS A 67 28.28 52.05 15.62
C HIS A 67 29.71 52.20 15.08
N SER A 68 30.22 53.42 14.91
CA SER A 68 31.61 53.65 14.47
C SER A 68 32.63 53.55 15.61
N ALA A 69 32.22 53.74 16.87
CA ALA A 69 33.06 53.64 18.07
C ALA A 69 32.98 52.29 18.80
N ILE A 70 32.05 51.38 18.43
CA ILE A 70 31.83 50.10 19.14
C ILE A 70 32.79 48.96 18.78
N ASP A 71 33.82 49.18 17.96
CA ASP A 71 34.88 48.17 17.88
C ASP A 71 36.28 48.80 17.88
N HIS A 72 36.70 49.30 19.04
CA HIS A 72 38.07 49.75 19.29
C HIS A 72 39.11 48.61 19.33
N ARG A 73 38.73 47.37 18.99
CA ARG A 73 39.66 46.24 18.91
C ARG A 73 40.69 46.49 17.81
N THR A 74 41.94 46.16 18.12
CA THR A 74 43.01 46.14 17.14
C THR A 74 42.68 45.12 16.03
N PRO A 75 43.22 45.29 14.80
CA PRO A 75 43.03 44.31 13.73
C PRO A 75 43.35 42.87 14.15
N GLN A 76 44.37 42.69 15.00
CA GLN A 76 44.76 41.38 15.55
C GLN A 76 43.72 40.80 16.51
N GLU A 77 43.11 41.60 17.39
CA GLU A 77 42.05 41.16 18.29
C GLU A 77 40.77 40.77 17.53
N ARG A 78 40.45 41.49 16.45
CA ARG A 78 39.34 41.14 15.54
C ARG A 78 39.60 39.80 14.85
N GLU A 79 40.83 39.54 14.42
CA GLU A 79 41.20 38.25 13.84
C GLU A 79 41.10 37.10 14.86
N ARG A 80 41.61 37.28 16.08
CA ARG A 80 41.46 36.28 17.15
C ARG A 80 40.00 35.99 17.50
N ALA A 81 39.18 37.03 17.62
CA ALA A 81 37.75 36.88 17.88
C ALA A 81 37.02 36.17 16.73
N ARG A 82 37.41 36.41 15.46
CA ARG A 82 36.88 35.66 14.30
C ARG A 82 37.25 34.19 14.36
N TRP A 83 38.51 33.87 14.64
CA TRP A 83 38.98 32.48 14.79
C TRP A 83 38.32 31.76 15.97
N GLU A 84 38.11 32.44 17.10
CA GLU A 84 37.36 31.89 18.24
C GLU A 84 35.92 31.58 17.87
N LEU A 85 35.22 32.52 17.25
CA LEU A 85 33.85 32.33 16.79
C LEU A 85 33.73 31.20 15.75
N GLU A 86 34.70 31.08 14.85
CA GLU A 86 34.75 30.00 13.86
C GLU A 86 34.95 28.64 14.53
N ARG A 87 35.88 28.53 15.50
CA ARG A 87 36.06 27.31 16.29
C ARG A 87 34.82 26.91 17.08
N GLU A 88 34.14 27.87 17.71
CA GLU A 88 32.88 27.60 18.42
C GLU A 88 31.77 27.14 17.47
N ARG A 89 31.64 27.80 16.31
CA ARG A 89 30.67 27.39 15.28
C ARG A 89 30.98 26.00 14.75
N GLU A 90 32.24 25.67 14.50
CA GLU A 90 32.63 24.32 14.08
C GLU A 90 32.35 23.27 15.15
N ALA A 91 32.64 23.58 16.42
CA ALA A 91 32.34 22.68 17.53
C ALA A 91 30.84 22.43 17.66
N HIS A 92 30.04 23.50 17.62
CA HIS A 92 28.57 23.41 17.64
C HIS A 92 28.02 22.66 16.42
N ASN A 93 28.57 22.89 15.22
CA ASN A 93 28.16 22.17 14.02
C ASN A 93 28.47 20.67 14.12
N LYS A 94 29.66 20.29 14.64
CA LYS A 94 30.03 18.89 14.85
C LYS A 94 29.12 18.22 15.88
N GLU A 95 28.79 18.91 16.97
CA GLU A 95 27.85 18.43 17.98
C GLU A 95 26.45 18.23 17.38
N HIS A 96 25.96 19.18 16.60
CA HIS A 96 24.67 19.08 15.91
C HIS A 96 24.65 17.90 14.93
N GLU A 97 25.71 17.72 14.13
CA GLU A 97 25.83 16.58 13.22
C GLU A 97 25.87 15.25 13.97
N GLN A 98 26.57 15.18 15.11
CA GLN A 98 26.60 13.99 15.95
C GLN A 98 25.20 13.71 16.53
N TRP A 99 24.53 14.74 17.04
CA TRP A 99 23.18 14.63 17.56
C TRP A 99 22.18 14.13 16.50
N GLU A 100 22.27 14.63 15.27
CA GLU A 100 21.44 14.17 14.16
C GLU A 100 21.72 12.70 13.79
N ARG A 101 22.99 12.28 13.78
CA ARG A 101 23.36 10.87 13.57
C ARG A 101 22.78 9.97 14.67
N ASP A 102 22.99 10.35 15.93
CA ASP A 102 22.51 9.59 17.09
C ASP A 102 20.97 9.52 17.12
N ARG A 103 20.29 10.62 16.73
CA ARG A 103 18.83 10.67 16.61
C ARG A 103 18.33 9.75 15.51
N PHE A 104 18.98 9.77 14.34
CA PHE A 104 18.62 8.91 13.23
C PHE A 104 18.80 7.42 13.57
N GLU A 105 19.92 7.06 14.20
CA GLU A 105 20.20 5.70 14.65
C GLU A 105 19.18 5.24 15.69
N ARG A 106 18.91 6.05 16.72
CA ARG A 106 17.88 5.75 17.73
C ARG A 106 16.49 5.56 17.12
N ASN A 107 16.12 6.39 16.15
CA ASN A 107 14.84 6.25 15.46
C ASN A 107 14.77 4.94 14.67
N ARG A 108 15.87 4.52 14.01
CA ARG A 108 15.96 3.22 13.33
C ARG A 108 15.83 2.06 14.30
N GLU A 109 16.50 2.12 15.44
CA GLU A 109 16.41 1.09 16.48
C GLU A 109 15.00 0.96 17.04
N ILE A 110 14.34 2.09 17.33
CA ILE A 110 12.94 2.12 17.81
C ILE A 110 12.02 1.48 16.77
N GLU A 111 12.18 1.83 15.49
CA GLU A 111 11.37 1.27 14.41
C GLU A 111 11.60 -0.24 14.25
N GLN A 112 12.85 -0.69 14.35
CA GLN A 112 13.17 -2.11 14.29
C GLN A 112 12.55 -2.87 15.46
N ARG A 113 12.69 -2.37 16.70
CA ARG A 113 12.06 -2.98 17.89
C ARG A 113 10.54 -3.05 17.76
N ARG A 114 9.91 -2.00 17.20
CA ARG A 114 8.47 -1.97 16.96
C ARG A 114 8.04 -3.06 15.98
N LYS A 115 8.79 -3.24 14.88
CA LYS A 115 8.53 -4.32 13.90
C LYS A 115 8.70 -5.70 14.52
N GLU A 116 9.78 -5.93 15.25
CA GLU A 116 10.04 -7.21 15.94
C GLU A 116 8.94 -7.53 16.97
N GLU A 117 8.48 -6.54 17.74
CA GLU A 117 7.37 -6.73 18.68
C GLU A 117 6.04 -7.04 17.97
N GLU A 118 5.76 -6.36 16.86
CA GLU A 118 4.57 -6.61 16.03
C GLU A 118 4.61 -8.02 15.42
N GLU A 119 5.74 -8.44 14.88
CA GLU A 119 5.95 -9.80 14.35
C GLU A 119 5.78 -10.85 15.44
N ARG A 120 6.34 -10.63 16.64
CA ARG A 120 6.17 -11.53 17.78
C ARG A 120 4.71 -11.62 18.23
N LYS A 121 3.98 -10.51 18.27
CA LYS A 121 2.54 -10.48 18.57
C LYS A 121 1.76 -11.27 17.52
N LYS A 122 2.02 -11.04 16.23
CA LYS A 122 1.39 -11.78 15.12
C LYS A 122 1.71 -13.28 15.16
N ALA A 123 2.95 -13.66 15.47
CA ALA A 123 3.35 -15.07 15.60
C ALA A 123 2.64 -15.76 16.77
N THR A 124 2.52 -15.07 17.90
CA THR A 124 1.78 -15.56 19.08
C THR A 124 0.29 -15.73 18.75
N GLU A 125 -0.31 -14.73 18.10
CA GLU A 125 -1.69 -14.81 17.63
C GLU A 125 -1.87 -15.99 16.67
N LYS A 126 -1.04 -16.11 15.63
CA LYS A 126 -1.07 -17.22 14.67
C LYS A 126 -0.99 -18.58 15.36
N SER A 127 -0.12 -18.71 16.37
CA SER A 127 0.00 -19.92 17.20
C SER A 127 -1.28 -20.23 17.97
N ASN A 128 -1.91 -19.22 18.60
CA ASN A 128 -3.17 -19.41 19.31
C ASN A 128 -4.29 -19.90 18.37
N TYR A 129 -4.38 -19.33 17.16
CA TYR A 129 -5.32 -19.78 16.14
C TYR A 129 -5.03 -21.23 15.73
N ARG A 130 -3.77 -21.59 15.46
CA ARG A 130 -3.38 -22.97 15.09
C ARG A 130 -3.70 -24.00 16.16
N ASN A 131 -3.65 -23.60 17.43
CA ASN A 131 -3.92 -24.46 18.57
C ASN A 131 -5.41 -24.44 19.00
N SER A 132 -6.30 -23.77 18.27
CA SER A 132 -7.70 -23.63 18.65
C SER A 132 -8.57 -24.85 18.30
N GLY A 133 -8.01 -25.85 17.62
CA GLY A 133 -8.75 -27.00 17.07
C GLY A 133 -9.41 -26.75 15.70
N MET A 134 -9.32 -25.53 15.16
CA MET A 134 -9.75 -25.22 13.80
C MET A 134 -8.95 -26.03 12.80
N HIS A 135 -9.62 -26.59 11.81
CA HIS A 135 -8.97 -27.34 10.74
C HIS A 135 -9.73 -27.22 9.43
N TRP A 136 -9.03 -27.46 8.33
CA TRP A 136 -9.65 -27.52 7.02
C TRP A 136 -10.34 -28.85 6.81
N GLY A 137 -11.52 -28.83 6.19
CA GLY A 137 -12.11 -30.03 5.62
C GLY A 137 -11.28 -30.55 4.44
N GLU A 138 -11.74 -31.62 3.80
CA GLU A 138 -11.07 -32.20 2.63
C GLU A 138 -10.93 -31.17 1.48
N PRO A 139 -9.70 -30.84 1.04
CA PRO A 139 -9.47 -29.98 -0.12
C PRO A 139 -10.08 -30.56 -1.38
N ARG A 140 -10.96 -29.80 -2.03
CA ARG A 140 -11.61 -30.21 -3.28
C ARG A 140 -11.10 -29.38 -4.43
N PRO A 141 -10.82 -30.00 -5.59
CA PRO A 141 -10.56 -29.24 -6.80
C PRO A 141 -11.82 -28.48 -7.20
N LEU A 142 -11.70 -27.17 -7.45
CA LEU A 142 -12.81 -26.31 -7.84
C LEU A 142 -12.85 -26.10 -9.36
N ARG A 143 -11.91 -25.32 -9.90
CA ARG A 143 -11.85 -24.98 -11.31
C ARG A 143 -10.42 -24.83 -11.80
N ARG A 144 -10.24 -24.85 -13.12
CA ARG A 144 -8.96 -24.61 -13.77
C ARG A 144 -8.91 -23.10 -14.05
N VAL A 145 -7.86 -22.44 -13.55
CA VAL A 145 -7.78 -20.96 -13.56
C VAL A 145 -7.04 -20.49 -14.80
N GLU A 146 -5.89 -21.10 -15.06
CA GLU A 146 -5.02 -20.80 -16.21
C GLU A 146 -4.13 -22.01 -16.51
N TYR A 147 -3.29 -21.91 -17.55
CA TYR A 147 -2.42 -23.01 -17.97
C TYR A 147 -1.57 -23.55 -16.82
N GLY A 148 -1.76 -24.84 -16.52
CA GLY A 148 -1.07 -25.53 -15.44
C GLY A 148 -1.54 -25.16 -14.03
N ILE A 149 -2.56 -24.29 -13.88
CA ILE A 149 -3.05 -23.85 -12.56
C ILE A 149 -4.44 -24.41 -12.26
N ARG A 150 -4.56 -25.06 -11.10
CA ARG A 150 -5.86 -25.47 -10.54
C ARG A 150 -6.15 -24.77 -9.24
N GLU A 151 -7.38 -24.29 -9.10
CA GLU A 151 -7.91 -23.80 -7.84
C GLU A 151 -8.47 -24.97 -7.01
N TYR A 152 -8.04 -25.04 -5.75
CA TYR A 152 -8.60 -25.91 -4.73
C TYR A 152 -9.32 -25.06 -3.71
N THR A 153 -10.39 -25.60 -3.14
CA THR A 153 -11.15 -24.95 -2.07
C THR A 153 -11.51 -25.94 -0.98
N THR A 154 -11.62 -25.45 0.25
CA THR A 154 -12.19 -26.21 1.36
C THR A 154 -12.71 -25.26 2.44
N ARG A 155 -13.68 -25.77 3.20
CA ARG A 155 -14.33 -25.06 4.29
C ARG A 155 -13.49 -25.17 5.56
N LEU A 156 -13.38 -24.08 6.30
CA LEU A 156 -12.83 -24.07 7.65
C LEU A 156 -13.87 -24.63 8.63
N LEU A 157 -13.49 -25.66 9.37
CA LEU A 157 -14.34 -26.38 10.32
C LEU A 157 -13.99 -26.01 11.76
N ASP A 158 -14.93 -26.28 12.66
CA ASP A 158 -14.79 -26.13 14.11
C ASP A 158 -14.29 -24.76 14.58
N VAL A 159 -14.78 -23.70 13.93
CA VAL A 159 -14.42 -22.33 14.29
C VAL A 159 -15.08 -21.92 15.61
N PRO A 160 -14.32 -21.69 16.69
CA PRO A 160 -14.92 -21.31 17.97
C PRO A 160 -15.50 -19.90 17.91
N PHE A 161 -16.62 -19.68 18.59
CA PHE A 161 -17.35 -18.40 18.55
C PHE A 161 -16.50 -17.17 18.93
N ALA A 162 -15.52 -17.34 19.82
CA ALA A 162 -14.65 -16.25 20.28
C ALA A 162 -13.57 -15.84 19.26
N TYR A 163 -13.35 -16.63 18.21
CA TYR A 163 -12.31 -16.39 17.21
C TYR A 163 -12.90 -15.71 15.97
N ASP A 164 -12.14 -14.77 15.43
CA ASP A 164 -12.44 -14.19 14.12
C ASP A 164 -12.27 -15.25 13.01
N ARG A 165 -13.35 -15.54 12.28
CA ARG A 165 -13.37 -16.59 11.25
C ARG A 165 -12.44 -16.30 10.08
N ARG A 166 -12.28 -15.02 9.72
CA ARG A 166 -11.41 -14.60 8.62
C ARG A 166 -9.95 -14.78 8.99
N LYS A 167 -9.56 -14.40 10.21
CA LYS A 167 -8.21 -14.70 10.73
C LYS A 167 -7.95 -16.20 10.82
N GLY A 168 -8.96 -16.99 11.19
CA GLY A 168 -8.89 -18.46 11.11
C GLY A 168 -8.51 -18.94 9.71
N CYS A 169 -9.19 -18.43 8.69
CA CYS A 169 -8.87 -18.77 7.31
C CYS A 169 -7.44 -18.38 6.91
N GLU A 170 -6.94 -17.24 7.37
CA GLU A 170 -5.59 -16.78 7.04
C GLU A 170 -4.48 -17.53 7.80
N TYR A 171 -4.73 -18.02 9.02
CA TYR A 171 -3.68 -18.53 9.92
C TYR A 171 -3.56 -20.05 9.98
N ILE A 172 -4.62 -20.78 9.64
CA ILE A 172 -4.63 -22.24 9.68
C ILE A 172 -4.00 -22.79 8.39
N PRO A 173 -2.90 -23.56 8.48
CA PRO A 173 -2.27 -24.14 7.31
C PRO A 173 -3.10 -25.32 6.77
N VAL A 174 -3.03 -25.57 5.46
CA VAL A 174 -3.65 -26.73 4.80
C VAL A 174 -2.59 -27.61 4.17
N THR A 175 -2.86 -28.91 4.02
CA THR A 175 -2.03 -29.80 3.20
C THR A 175 -2.83 -30.22 1.96
N ILE A 176 -2.31 -29.92 0.77
CA ILE A 176 -2.92 -30.27 -0.52
C ILE A 176 -1.86 -31.02 -1.33
N ASN A 177 -2.19 -32.24 -1.79
CA ASN A 177 -1.28 -33.09 -2.56
C ASN A 177 0.10 -33.31 -1.89
N GLY A 178 0.13 -33.39 -0.56
CA GLY A 178 1.35 -33.58 0.23
C GLY A 178 2.17 -32.31 0.50
N PHE A 179 1.76 -31.15 -0.01
CA PHE A 179 2.40 -29.87 0.26
C PHE A 179 1.61 -29.06 1.28
N THR A 180 2.30 -28.51 2.28
CA THR A 180 1.69 -27.64 3.29
C THR A 180 1.75 -26.18 2.84
N PHE A 181 0.58 -25.53 2.82
CA PHE A 181 0.43 -24.12 2.51
C PHE A 181 0.12 -23.36 3.79
N GLU A 182 0.95 -22.35 4.07
CA GLU A 182 0.87 -21.56 5.31
C GLU A 182 -0.36 -20.66 5.37
N THR A 183 -0.84 -20.20 4.21
CA THR A 183 -1.99 -19.30 4.04
C THR A 183 -2.69 -19.61 2.71
N PRO A 184 -4.01 -19.41 2.60
CA PRO A 184 -4.71 -19.44 1.31
C PRO A 184 -4.33 -18.26 0.42
N THR A 185 -4.61 -18.39 -0.88
CA THR A 185 -4.55 -17.28 -1.85
C THR A 185 -5.58 -16.22 -1.51
N TYR A 186 -6.80 -16.63 -1.13
CA TYR A 186 -7.83 -15.76 -0.57
C TYR A 186 -8.83 -16.53 0.28
N CYS A 187 -9.59 -15.78 1.08
CA CYS A 187 -10.65 -16.27 1.96
C CYS A 187 -12.01 -15.76 1.49
N ASP A 188 -13.00 -16.65 1.40
CA ASP A 188 -14.39 -16.35 1.07
C ASP A 188 -15.28 -16.62 2.29
N ASP A 189 -15.76 -15.56 2.96
CA ASP A 189 -16.70 -15.67 4.09
C ASP A 189 -18.13 -15.62 3.57
N GLN A 190 -18.78 -16.78 3.50
CA GLN A 190 -20.15 -16.93 3.03
C GLN A 190 -21.18 -16.74 4.15
N GLY A 191 -20.77 -16.21 5.31
CA GLY A 191 -21.65 -15.85 6.42
C GLY A 191 -21.88 -16.97 7.45
N LEU A 192 -22.73 -16.68 8.44
CA LEU A 192 -22.90 -17.50 9.66
C LEU A 192 -23.31 -18.96 9.42
N GLY A 193 -24.08 -19.25 8.35
CA GLY A 193 -24.52 -20.62 8.04
C GLY A 193 -23.56 -21.41 7.15
N SER A 194 -22.93 -20.72 6.20
CA SER A 194 -22.08 -21.34 5.17
C SER A 194 -20.62 -21.46 5.59
N GLY A 195 -20.16 -20.61 6.51
CA GLY A 195 -18.78 -20.61 7.01
C GLY A 195 -17.81 -19.91 6.07
N VAL A 196 -16.52 -20.12 6.33
CA VAL A 196 -15.42 -19.51 5.58
C VAL A 196 -14.72 -20.57 4.74
N PHE A 197 -14.42 -20.25 3.49
CA PHE A 197 -13.69 -21.09 2.56
C PHE A 197 -12.31 -20.50 2.28
N GLY A 198 -11.29 -21.35 2.29
CA GLY A 198 -9.98 -21.02 1.76
C GLY A 198 -9.89 -21.42 0.29
N HIS A 199 -9.13 -20.66 -0.49
CA HIS A 199 -8.86 -20.95 -1.89
C HIS A 199 -7.36 -20.95 -2.14
N TRP A 200 -6.86 -21.97 -2.86
CA TRP A 200 -5.45 -22.15 -3.18
C TRP A 200 -5.28 -22.39 -4.67
N GLN A 201 -4.34 -21.69 -5.28
CA GLN A 201 -3.96 -21.91 -6.68
C GLN A 201 -2.67 -22.71 -6.74
N LEU A 202 -2.75 -23.94 -7.25
CA LEU A 202 -1.62 -24.85 -7.37
C LEU A 202 -1.12 -24.88 -8.82
N LEU A 203 0.18 -24.68 -8.99
CA LEU A 203 0.90 -24.77 -10.27
C LEU A 203 1.11 -26.22 -10.72
N ASN A 204 1.57 -26.38 -11.96
CA ASN A 204 1.99 -27.64 -12.58
C ASN A 204 0.96 -28.77 -12.51
N GLN A 205 -0.32 -28.43 -12.56
CA GLN A 205 -1.42 -29.38 -12.60
C GLN A 205 -1.60 -29.83 -14.05
N THR A 206 -1.17 -31.05 -14.38
CA THR A 206 -1.20 -31.60 -15.75
C THR A 206 -2.61 -31.66 -16.33
N ILE A 207 -3.61 -31.93 -15.49
CA ILE A 207 -5.04 -31.88 -15.85
C ILE A 207 -5.54 -30.46 -16.19
N CYS A 208 -4.73 -29.43 -15.97
CA CYS A 208 -5.01 -28.03 -16.31
C CYS A 208 -4.11 -27.52 -17.43
N MET A 209 -3.52 -28.41 -18.24
CA MET A 209 -2.67 -28.04 -19.37
C MET A 209 -3.42 -28.32 -20.68
N PRO A 210 -4.33 -27.43 -21.11
CA PRO A 210 -4.86 -27.50 -22.47
C PRO A 210 -3.70 -27.37 -23.46
N TYR A 211 -3.93 -27.80 -24.69
CA TYR A 211 -2.89 -27.79 -25.72
C TYR A 211 -3.47 -27.38 -27.07
N TRP A 212 -2.61 -26.81 -27.90
CA TRP A 212 -2.98 -26.41 -29.25
C TRP A 212 -3.12 -27.62 -30.16
N ASP A 213 -4.08 -27.56 -31.08
CA ASP A 213 -4.17 -28.52 -32.17
C ASP A 213 -2.82 -28.63 -32.90
N LYS A 214 -2.45 -29.86 -33.28
CA LYS A 214 -1.20 -30.12 -33.98
C LYS A 214 -1.16 -29.41 -35.34
N TRP A 215 -2.34 -29.16 -35.93
CA TRP A 215 -2.48 -28.55 -37.24
C TRP A 215 -2.72 -27.04 -37.10
N PHE A 216 -1.65 -26.26 -37.09
CA PHE A 216 -1.72 -24.81 -37.20
C PHE A 216 -2.18 -24.45 -38.61
N LYS A 217 -3.33 -23.79 -38.72
CA LYS A 217 -3.85 -23.31 -39.98
C LYS A 217 -3.11 -22.03 -40.37
N ASP A 218 -2.51 -22.05 -41.55
CA ASP A 218 -1.91 -20.88 -42.17
C ASP A 218 -3.01 -19.98 -42.74
N VAL A 219 -3.11 -18.76 -42.19
CA VAL A 219 -4.07 -17.73 -42.63
C VAL A 219 -3.46 -16.87 -43.75
N GLY A 220 -2.14 -16.95 -43.95
CA GLY A 220 -1.39 -16.14 -44.90
C GLY A 220 -0.66 -14.98 -44.22
N CYS A 221 -0.21 -14.01 -45.01
CA CYS A 221 0.53 -12.86 -44.49
C CYS A 221 -0.39 -11.90 -43.72
N SER A 222 0.04 -11.45 -42.53
CA SER A 222 -0.76 -10.56 -41.67
C SER A 222 -0.97 -9.17 -42.29
N GLY A 223 -0.12 -8.81 -43.26
CA GLY A 223 -0.22 -7.64 -44.13
C GLY A 223 0.91 -7.63 -45.16
N LEU A 224 0.71 -6.95 -46.30
CA LEU A 224 1.74 -6.81 -47.34
C LEU A 224 2.93 -6.02 -46.78
N GLY A 225 4.14 -6.56 -46.92
CA GLY A 225 5.36 -5.93 -46.41
C GLY A 225 5.57 -6.06 -44.90
N SER A 226 4.70 -6.78 -44.18
CA SER A 226 4.83 -6.96 -42.72
C SER A 226 6.01 -7.86 -42.33
N GLY A 227 6.42 -8.76 -43.23
CA GLY A 227 7.33 -9.85 -42.88
C GLY A 227 6.75 -10.82 -41.87
N LYS A 228 5.43 -10.80 -41.64
CA LYS A 228 4.73 -11.65 -40.67
C LYS A 228 3.70 -12.55 -41.37
N ARG A 229 3.71 -13.82 -40.99
CA ARG A 229 2.70 -14.82 -41.38
C ARG A 229 1.82 -15.16 -40.19
N ARG A 230 0.51 -15.14 -40.40
CA ARG A 230 -0.49 -15.42 -39.38
C ARG A 230 -0.83 -16.90 -39.36
N LEU A 231 -0.71 -17.50 -38.18
CA LEU A 231 -1.13 -18.86 -37.90
C LEU A 231 -2.24 -18.86 -36.85
N GLU A 232 -3.19 -19.79 -36.97
CA GLU A 232 -4.22 -20.02 -35.98
C GLU A 232 -4.30 -21.51 -35.60
N ALA A 233 -4.55 -21.81 -34.33
CA ALA A 233 -4.73 -23.17 -33.85
C ALA A 233 -5.84 -23.23 -32.80
N ARG A 234 -6.64 -24.31 -32.86
CA ARG A 234 -7.69 -24.55 -31.87
C ARG A 234 -7.08 -24.97 -30.53
N LEU A 235 -7.59 -24.43 -29.44
CA LEU A 235 -7.29 -24.89 -28.09
C LEU A 235 -8.12 -26.12 -27.76
N LEU A 236 -7.44 -27.21 -27.40
CA LEU A 236 -8.02 -28.50 -27.07
C LEU A 236 -7.92 -28.78 -25.56
N ASP A 237 -8.68 -29.78 -25.11
CA ASP A 237 -8.82 -30.16 -23.69
C ASP A 237 -9.32 -29.02 -22.78
N LEU A 238 -10.23 -28.19 -23.29
CA LEU A 238 -11.04 -27.30 -22.47
C LEU A 238 -12.21 -28.07 -21.84
N GLN A 239 -12.48 -27.85 -20.56
CA GLN A 239 -13.52 -28.50 -19.79
C GLN A 239 -14.68 -27.52 -19.57
N ASN A 240 -15.85 -28.06 -19.24
CA ASN A 240 -17.01 -27.23 -18.92
C ASN A 240 -16.74 -26.44 -17.63
N GLY A 241 -16.97 -25.13 -17.68
CA GLY A 241 -16.75 -24.22 -16.55
C GLY A 241 -15.37 -23.55 -16.50
N ASP A 242 -14.46 -23.90 -17.41
CA ASP A 242 -13.20 -23.17 -17.55
C ASP A 242 -13.40 -21.74 -18.06
N ASP A 243 -12.51 -20.86 -17.61
CA ASP A 243 -12.31 -19.58 -18.28
C ASP A 243 -11.52 -19.80 -19.57
N ARG A 244 -12.25 -20.00 -20.67
CA ARG A 244 -11.67 -20.28 -21.99
C ARG A 244 -10.72 -19.19 -22.47
N ASN A 245 -11.02 -17.93 -22.17
CA ASN A 245 -10.19 -16.80 -22.56
C ASN A 245 -8.88 -16.86 -21.79
N ARG A 246 -8.96 -17.01 -20.47
CA ARG A 246 -7.76 -17.09 -19.63
C ARG A 246 -6.88 -18.28 -19.98
N MET A 247 -7.49 -19.43 -20.29
CA MET A 247 -6.76 -20.61 -20.77
C MET A 247 -6.03 -20.30 -22.08
N CYS A 248 -6.69 -19.69 -23.05
CA CYS A 248 -6.07 -19.32 -24.32
C CYS A 248 -4.90 -18.35 -24.15
N GLU A 249 -5.07 -17.32 -23.34
CA GLU A 249 -4.03 -16.31 -23.09
C GLU A 249 -2.78 -16.84 -22.37
N THR A 250 -2.90 -17.98 -21.67
CA THR A 250 -1.81 -18.51 -20.83
C THR A 250 -1.22 -19.81 -21.36
N THR A 251 -1.82 -20.41 -22.40
CA THR A 251 -1.32 -21.67 -22.96
C THR A 251 -0.15 -21.42 -23.92
N PRO A 252 1.05 -21.95 -23.62
CA PRO A 252 2.21 -21.76 -24.48
C PRO A 252 2.09 -22.60 -25.76
N ALA A 253 2.78 -22.15 -26.82
CA ALA A 253 2.91 -22.88 -28.07
C ALA A 253 4.37 -23.03 -28.47
N ILE A 254 4.71 -24.13 -29.15
CA ILE A 254 6.00 -24.28 -29.82
C ILE A 254 5.72 -24.32 -31.32
N ILE A 255 6.13 -23.27 -32.04
CA ILE A 255 5.88 -23.10 -33.48
C ILE A 255 7.23 -23.03 -34.17
N HIS A 256 7.50 -23.96 -35.10
CA HIS A 256 8.79 -24.07 -35.80
C HIS A 256 10.01 -24.09 -34.85
N GLY A 257 9.86 -24.73 -33.68
CA GLY A 257 10.92 -24.82 -32.66
C GLY A 257 11.08 -23.58 -31.79
N VAL A 258 10.29 -22.53 -32.00
CA VAL A 258 10.29 -21.31 -31.18
C VAL A 258 9.19 -21.40 -30.13
N HIS A 259 9.54 -21.13 -28.88
CA HIS A 259 8.60 -21.10 -27.76
C HIS A 259 7.89 -19.74 -27.67
N TYR A 260 6.56 -19.77 -27.72
CA TYR A 260 5.68 -18.63 -27.50
C TYR A 260 4.96 -18.82 -26.17
N PRO A 261 5.11 -17.91 -25.19
CA PRO A 261 4.45 -18.05 -23.89
C PRO A 261 2.91 -17.93 -23.98
N SER A 262 2.40 -17.24 -25.01
CA SER A 262 0.97 -17.03 -25.26
C SER A 262 0.73 -16.73 -26.75
N PRO A 263 -0.51 -16.87 -27.23
CA PRO A 263 -0.95 -16.25 -28.48
C PRO A 263 -0.95 -14.72 -28.39
N ILE A 264 -0.97 -14.05 -29.54
CA ILE A 264 -1.17 -12.60 -29.64
C ILE A 264 -2.65 -12.28 -29.43
N HIS A 265 -3.53 -13.09 -29.99
CA HIS A 265 -4.98 -12.95 -29.86
C HIS A 265 -5.66 -14.28 -29.62
N CYS A 266 -6.76 -14.23 -28.87
CA CYS A 266 -7.66 -15.33 -28.64
C CYS A 266 -9.00 -15.06 -29.30
N HIS A 267 -9.58 -16.07 -29.95
CA HIS A 267 -10.87 -15.95 -30.62
C HIS A 267 -11.76 -17.16 -30.35
N ASP A 268 -12.95 -16.94 -29.79
CA ASP A 268 -13.96 -17.98 -29.62
C ASP A 268 -14.88 -18.04 -30.85
N TYR A 269 -14.70 -19.06 -31.68
CA TYR A 269 -15.57 -19.31 -32.84
C TYR A 269 -16.91 -19.99 -32.44
N GLY A 270 -17.24 -20.00 -31.15
CA GLY A 270 -18.49 -20.52 -30.60
C GLY A 270 -18.45 -22.01 -30.28
N ILE A 271 -19.59 -22.55 -29.81
CA ILE A 271 -19.67 -23.89 -29.18
C ILE A 271 -19.15 -25.03 -30.05
N ARG A 272 -19.32 -24.97 -31.38
CA ARG A 272 -18.89 -26.05 -32.30
C ARG A 272 -17.40 -26.00 -32.62
N SER A 273 -16.83 -24.79 -32.73
CA SER A 273 -15.46 -24.59 -33.17
C SER A 273 -14.50 -24.37 -31.99
N GLY A 274 -14.96 -23.79 -30.89
CA GLY A 274 -14.18 -23.56 -29.69
C GLY A 274 -13.25 -22.35 -29.76
N MET A 275 -12.32 -22.30 -28.80
CA MET A 275 -11.35 -21.23 -28.65
C MET A 275 -10.13 -21.46 -29.53
N TYR A 276 -9.60 -20.40 -30.15
CA TYR A 276 -8.42 -20.43 -30.99
C TYR A 276 -7.40 -19.40 -30.52
N GLY A 277 -6.12 -19.75 -30.62
CA GLY A 277 -5.00 -18.83 -30.50
C GLY A 277 -4.54 -18.39 -31.87
N ILE A 278 -4.05 -17.15 -31.96
CA ILE A 278 -3.54 -16.53 -33.19
C ILE A 278 -2.14 -16.00 -32.92
N TRP A 279 -1.21 -16.31 -33.82
CA TRP A 279 0.19 -15.86 -33.77
C TRP A 279 0.58 -15.22 -35.10
N ASP A 280 1.40 -14.17 -35.02
CA ASP A 280 2.09 -13.58 -36.17
C ASP A 280 3.58 -13.92 -36.06
N ILE A 281 4.04 -14.86 -36.88
CA ILE A 281 5.42 -15.35 -36.88
C ILE A 281 6.22 -14.68 -37.99
N ASP A 282 7.54 -14.55 -37.81
CA ASP A 282 8.41 -14.01 -38.85
C ASP A 282 8.48 -14.93 -40.07
N ASP A 283 8.18 -14.36 -41.24
CA ASP A 283 8.31 -15.03 -42.53
C ASP A 283 8.75 -14.04 -43.62
N PRO A 284 9.99 -14.15 -44.14
CA PRO A 284 10.49 -13.30 -45.21
C PRO A 284 9.63 -13.32 -46.49
N LYS A 285 8.85 -14.38 -46.73
CA LYS A 285 7.93 -14.47 -47.87
C LYS A 285 6.76 -13.49 -47.77
N CYS A 286 6.56 -12.87 -46.60
CA CYS A 286 5.53 -11.85 -46.36
C CYS A 286 6.07 -10.41 -46.45
N LEU A 287 7.30 -10.23 -46.94
CA LEU A 287 7.88 -8.91 -47.22
C LEU A 287 7.50 -8.35 -48.60
N TYR A 288 7.04 -9.20 -49.53
CA TYR A 288 6.80 -8.85 -50.94
C TYR A 288 5.47 -9.40 -51.46
#